data_AF-A8R8S9-F1
#
_entry.id   AF-A8R8S9-F1
#
_cell.length_a   1.000
_cell.length_b   1.000
_cell.length_c   1.000
_cell.angle_alpha   90.00
_cell.angle_beta   90.00
_cell.angle_gamma   90.00
#
_symmetry.space_group_name_H-M   'P 1'
#
loop_
_entity.id
_entity.type
_entity.pdbx_description
1 polymer ?
#
loop_
_entity_poly.entity_id
_entity_poly.type
_entity_poly.pdbx_seq_one_letter_code
_entity_poly.pdbx_strand_id
1 'polypeptide(L)' 'MTHSGEGEGLLFYGSTILPFVDHFPKNTELYRIMTTKPQELKKEDE' A
#
# COMPACT_ATOMS: atom_id res chain seq x y z
N MET A 1 7.14 19.57 0.34
CA MET A 1 6.88 18.27 0.99
C MET A 1 5.53 17.78 0.49
N THR A 2 5.47 16.61 -0.12
CA THR A 2 4.20 15.90 -0.35
C THR A 2 3.91 15.10 0.92
N HIS A 3 2.83 15.40 1.62
CA HIS A 3 2.44 14.72 2.86
C HIS A 3 1.82 13.33 2.61
N SER A 4 2.21 12.64 1.54
CA SER A 4 1.58 11.38 1.14
C SER A 4 2.33 10.17 1.70
N GLY A 5 1.61 9.36 2.47
CA GLY A 5 2.11 8.08 3.01
C GLY A 5 2.17 6.97 1.94
N GLU A 6 2.70 5.81 2.34
CA GLU A 6 2.57 4.59 1.53
C GLU A 6 1.09 4.23 1.35
N GLY A 7 0.70 3.83 0.12
CA GLY A 7 -0.68 3.52 -0.23
C GLY A 7 -1.53 4.74 -0.57
N GLU A 8 -1.04 5.97 -0.38
CA GLU A 8 -1.77 7.18 -0.76
C GLU A 8 -1.41 7.66 -2.17
N GLY A 9 -2.41 8.12 -2.92
CA GLY A 9 -2.18 8.64 -4.27
C GLY A 9 -3.36 9.41 -4.84
N LEU A 10 -3.20 9.83 -6.10
CA LEU A 10 -4.22 10.55 -6.87
C LEU A 10 -4.51 9.78 -8.17
N LEU A 11 -5.79 9.51 -8.42
CA LEU A 11 -6.27 9.00 -9.71
C LEU A 11 -6.66 10.18 -10.60
N PHE A 12 -6.12 10.22 -11.82
CA PHE A 12 -6.42 11.24 -12.81
C PHE A 12 -7.37 10.67 -13.86
N TYR A 13 -8.59 11.21 -13.94
CA TYR A 13 -9.59 10.84 -14.95
C TYR A 13 -10.08 12.10 -15.67
N GLY A 14 -9.49 12.37 -16.83
CA GLY A 14 -9.73 13.62 -17.57
C GLY A 14 -9.34 14.84 -16.74
N SER A 15 -10.31 15.69 -16.42
CA SER A 15 -10.15 16.85 -15.55
C SER A 15 -10.45 16.57 -14.07
N THR A 16 -10.86 15.36 -13.71
CA THR A 16 -11.17 14.97 -12.34
C THR A 16 -9.95 14.32 -11.69
N ILE A 17 -9.65 14.77 -10.47
CA ILE A 17 -8.59 14.22 -9.63
C ILE A 17 -9.25 13.63 -8.39
N LEU A 18 -9.07 12.33 -8.16
CA LEU A 18 -9.61 11.63 -7.00
C LEU A 18 -8.46 11.20 -6.08
N PRO A 19 -8.42 11.64 -4.81
CA PRO A 19 -7.52 11.05 -3.84
C PRO A 19 -7.94 9.61 -3.54
N PHE A 20 -6.97 8.72 -3.40
CA PHE A 20 -7.20 7.35 -2.95
C PHE A 20 -6.19 6.94 -1.88
N VAL A 21 -6.61 6.00 -1.04
CA VAL A 21 -5.76 5.33 -0.05
C VAL A 21 -5.96 3.84 -0.19
N ASP A 22 -4.88 3.11 -0.43
CA ASP A 22 -4.84 1.65 -0.50
C ASP A 22 -4.30 1.08 0.81
N HIS A 23 -5.21 0.60 1.65
CA HIS A 23 -4.88 -0.14 2.87
C HIS A 23 -4.77 -1.64 2.52
N PHE A 24 -3.76 -1.98 1.72
CA PHE A 24 -3.61 -3.35 1.25
C PHE A 24 -3.44 -4.32 2.44
N PRO A 25 -4.25 -5.38 2.53
CA PRO A 25 -4.29 -6.24 3.71
C PRO A 25 -3.02 -7.09 3.81
N LYS A 26 -2.26 -6.89 4.90
CA LYS A 26 -0.95 -7.52 5.11
C LYS A 26 -1.02 -8.96 5.60
N ASN A 27 -2.08 -9.32 6.31
CA ASN A 27 -2.34 -10.66 6.86
C ASN A 27 -2.87 -11.65 5.81
N THR A 28 -2.46 -11.50 4.55
CA THR A 28 -2.94 -12.33 3.44
C THR A 28 -1.78 -13.08 2.79
N GLU A 29 -2.07 -14.30 2.34
CA GLU A 29 -1.13 -15.09 1.53
C GLU A 29 -0.63 -14.30 0.32
N LEU A 30 -1.53 -13.51 -0.28
CA LEU A 30 -1.25 -12.66 -1.42
C LEU A 30 -0.20 -11.58 -1.08
N TYR A 31 -0.32 -10.91 0.06
CA TYR A 31 0.69 -9.94 0.48
C TYR A 31 2.03 -10.62 0.76
N ARG A 32 2.02 -11.80 1.42
CA ARG A 32 3.23 -12.56 1.72
C ARG A 32 4.05 -12.89 0.48
N ILE A 33 3.40 -13.27 -0.62
CA ILE A 33 4.10 -13.65 -1.86
C ILE A 33 4.50 -12.44 -2.71
N MET A 34 3.83 -11.29 -2.58
CA MET A 34 4.07 -10.11 -3.42
C MET A 34 4.92 -9.02 -2.77
N THR A 35 5.02 -9.00 -1.45
CA THR A 35 5.74 -7.93 -0.75
C THR A 35 7.23 -7.93 -1.10
N THR A 36 7.80 -6.74 -1.28
CA THR A 36 9.24 -6.53 -1.48
C THR A 36 9.95 -6.13 -0.18
N LYS A 37 9.22 -6.13 0.94
CA LYS A 37 9.72 -5.75 2.26
C LYS A 37 9.81 -7.00 3.15
N PRO A 38 10.88 -7.80 3.03
CA PRO A 38 11.01 -9.07 3.76
C PRO A 38 11.02 -8.88 5.28
N GLN A 39 11.31 -7.68 5.79
CA GLN A 39 11.28 -7.37 7.22
C GLN A 39 9.86 -7.29 7.79
N GLU A 40 8.84 -7.05 6.96
CA GLU A 40 7.45 -7.01 7.41
C GLU A 40 6.92 -8.42 7.72
N LEU A 41 7.40 -9.44 7.02
CA LEU A 41 7.03 -10.83 7.25
C LEU A 41 7.61 -11.38 8.55
N LYS A 42 8.83 -10.98 8.91
CA LYS A 42 9.49 -11.42 10.16
C LYS A 42 8.73 -11.06 11.42
N LYS A 43 7.85 -10.06 11.36
CA LYS A 43 7.06 -9.58 12.51
C LYS A 43 5.77 -10.37 12.74
N GLU A 44 5.31 -11.15 11.76
CA GLU A 44 4.10 -11.97 11.90
C GLU A 44 4.41 -13.36 12.49
N ASP A 45 5.66 -13.81 12.41
CA ASP A 45 6.12 -15.13 12.90
C ASP A 45 6.67 -15.09 14.36
N GLU A 46 6.67 -13.92 15.02
CA GLU A 46 6.95 -13.74 16.46
C GLU A 46 5.64 -13.60 17.26
#